data_AF-A0A534Y750-F1
#
_entry.id   AF-A0A534Y750-F1
#
_cell.length_a   1.000
_cell.length_b   1.000
_cell.length_c   1.000
_cell.angle_alpha   90.00
_cell.angle_beta   90.00
_cell.angle_gamma   90.00
#
_symmetry.space_group_name_H-M   'P 1'
#
loop_
_entity.id
_entity.type
_entity.pdbx_description
1 polymer ?
#
loop_
_entity_poly.entity_id
_entity_poly.type
_entity_poly.pdbx_seq_one_letter_code
_entity_poly.pdbx_strand_id
1 'polypeptide(L)'
;MKPRWIVCEDGDEYLTRFSRFLGDRFEFTPASDLSGALAAAPGAQGLLLDLDFRRTDPARLVDESGAAQAQRAAGERARLSEVQGILILRALRSRGVRLPALLCADLDDAERTARLQSDLAPLEIVPGSEGVFAIAERMRRAAGE
;
A
#
# COMPACT_ATOMS: atom_id res chain seq x y z
N MET A 1 -4.93 3.68 -22.80
CA MET A 1 -5.54 3.00 -21.62
C MET A 1 -4.99 3.70 -20.39
N LYS A 2 -5.80 3.98 -19.37
CA LYS A 2 -5.31 4.66 -18.15
C LYS A 2 -4.44 3.68 -17.34
N PRO A 3 -3.29 4.09 -16.81
CA PRO A 3 -2.52 3.27 -15.89
C PRO A 3 -3.36 2.95 -14.64
N ARG A 4 -3.41 1.67 -14.29
CA ARG A 4 -4.15 1.13 -13.16
C ARG A 4 -3.29 1.02 -11.92
N TRP A 5 -3.76 1.61 -10.83
CA TRP A 5 -3.12 1.62 -9.54
C TRP A 5 -3.99 0.89 -8.51
N ILE A 6 -3.37 0.05 -7.71
CA ILE A 6 -4.06 -0.65 -6.63
C ILE A 6 -3.96 0.23 -5.40
N VAL A 7 -5.09 0.54 -4.77
CA VAL A 7 -5.17 1.31 -3.53
C VAL A 7 -5.37 0.33 -2.38
N CYS A 8 -4.31 0.16 -1.58
CA CYS A 8 -4.30 -0.69 -0.41
C CYS A 8 -4.62 0.16 0.82
N GLU A 9 -5.85 0.09 1.30
CA GLU A 9 -6.33 0.81 2.49
C GLU A 9 -7.45 0.02 3.19
N ASP A 10 -7.71 0.31 4.46
CA ASP A 10 -8.78 -0.34 5.25
C ASP A 10 -10.11 0.44 5.27
N GLY A 11 -10.19 1.53 4.51
CA GLY A 11 -11.38 2.33 4.27
C GLY A 11 -11.54 2.67 2.80
N ASP A 12 -11.82 3.94 2.53
CA ASP A 12 -12.04 4.44 1.16
C ASP A 12 -11.56 5.88 0.94
N GLU A 13 -10.81 6.44 1.88
CA GLU A 13 -10.38 7.83 1.86
C GLU A 13 -9.46 8.11 0.66
N TYR A 14 -8.46 7.26 0.42
CA TYR A 14 -7.56 7.40 -0.73
C TYR A 14 -8.29 7.08 -2.03
N LEU A 15 -9.04 5.97 -2.09
CA LEU A 15 -9.78 5.57 -3.28
C LEU A 15 -10.74 6.68 -3.73
N THR A 16 -11.53 7.22 -2.80
CA THR A 16 -12.50 8.28 -3.07
C THR A 16 -11.79 9.55 -3.51
N ARG A 17 -10.76 9.99 -2.77
CA ARG A 17 -10.00 11.20 -3.09
C ARG A 17 -9.32 11.09 -4.46
N PHE A 18 -8.62 10.01 -4.73
CA PHE A 18 -7.89 9.83 -5.98
C PHE A 18 -8.82 9.62 -7.16
N SER A 19 -9.88 8.83 -7.02
CA SER A 19 -10.86 8.66 -8.10
C SER A 19 -11.53 10.00 -8.45
N ARG A 20 -11.85 10.83 -7.45
CA ARG A 20 -12.46 12.14 -7.65
C ARG A 20 -11.56 13.13 -8.41
N PHE A 21 -10.28 13.20 -8.05
CA PHE A 21 -9.38 14.22 -8.61
C PHE A 21 -8.51 13.74 -9.77
N LEU A 22 -8.30 12.43 -9.89
CA LEU A 22 -7.36 11.83 -10.84
C LEU A 22 -8.00 10.73 -11.72
N GLY A 23 -9.30 10.49 -11.60
CA GLY A 23 -10.00 9.43 -12.35
C GLY A 23 -9.94 9.57 -13.87
N ASP A 24 -9.69 10.76 -14.40
CA ASP A 24 -9.48 10.98 -15.84
C ASP A 24 -8.08 10.56 -16.31
N ARG A 25 -7.12 10.43 -15.38
CA ARG A 25 -5.71 10.11 -15.64
C ARG A 25 -5.36 8.66 -15.28
N PHE A 26 -5.95 8.13 -14.22
CA PHE A 26 -5.65 6.81 -13.67
C PHE A 26 -6.92 5.98 -13.48
N GLU A 27 -6.75 4.66 -13.43
CA GLU A 27 -7.76 3.74 -12.92
C GLU A 27 -7.34 3.27 -11.53
N PHE A 28 -8.27 3.21 -10.57
CA PHE A 28 -7.96 2.77 -9.21
C PHE A 28 -8.72 1.49 -8.87
N THR A 29 -8.00 0.48 -8.37
CA THR A 29 -8.58 -0.79 -7.91
C THR A 29 -8.37 -0.92 -6.40
N PRO A 30 -9.44 -1.04 -5.58
CA PRO A 30 -9.28 -1.16 -4.15
C PRO A 30 -8.77 -2.55 -3.74
N ALA A 31 -7.99 -2.60 -2.66
CA ALA A 31 -7.60 -3.82 -1.98
C ALA A 31 -7.52 -3.57 -0.47
N SER A 32 -8.37 -4.23 0.33
CA SER A 32 -8.39 -4.06 1.78
C SER A 32 -7.53 -5.06 2.56
N ASP A 33 -6.88 -5.98 1.84
CA ASP A 33 -6.01 -7.01 2.40
C ASP A 33 -5.03 -7.55 1.33
N LEU A 34 -4.14 -8.46 1.76
CA LEU A 34 -3.15 -9.09 0.88
C LEU A 34 -3.80 -9.88 -0.27
N SER A 35 -4.94 -10.55 -0.02
CA SER A 35 -5.61 -11.36 -1.05
C SER A 35 -6.17 -10.48 -2.15
N GLY A 36 -6.81 -9.36 -1.79
CA GLY A 36 -7.28 -8.35 -2.74
C GLY A 36 -6.12 -7.76 -3.55
N ALA A 37 -5.01 -7.42 -2.90
CA ALA A 37 -3.84 -6.87 -3.57
C ALA A 37 -3.22 -7.87 -4.58
N LEU A 38 -3.13 -9.15 -4.21
CA LEU A 38 -2.66 -10.22 -5.11
C LEU A 38 -3.60 -10.41 -6.31
N ALA A 39 -4.91 -10.40 -6.08
CA ALA A 39 -5.91 -10.54 -7.14
C ALA A 39 -5.88 -9.37 -8.14
N ALA A 40 -5.60 -8.15 -7.64
CA ALA A 40 -5.54 -6.94 -8.45
C ALA A 40 -4.19 -6.72 -9.17
N ALA A 41 -3.12 -7.40 -8.73
CA ALA A 41 -1.76 -7.22 -9.25
C ALA A 41 -1.60 -7.43 -10.77
N PRO A 42 -2.21 -8.45 -11.42
CA PRO A 42 -2.04 -8.67 -12.85
C PRO A 42 -2.44 -7.43 -13.66
N GLY A 43 -1.53 -6.90 -14.48
CA GLY A 43 -1.80 -5.75 -15.37
C GLY A 43 -1.90 -4.38 -14.67
N ALA A 44 -1.71 -4.29 -13.35
CA ALA A 44 -1.54 -3.02 -12.66
C ALA A 44 -0.14 -2.42 -12.92
N GLN A 45 -0.03 -1.10 -12.73
CA GLN A 45 1.20 -0.33 -12.94
C GLN A 45 1.83 0.12 -11.62
N GLY A 46 1.10 0.06 -10.51
CA GLY A 46 1.63 0.43 -9.20
C GLY A 46 0.70 0.15 -8.03
N LEU A 47 1.25 0.32 -6.83
CA LEU A 47 0.58 0.19 -5.54
C LEU A 47 0.61 1.56 -4.83
N LEU A 48 -0.53 1.98 -4.31
CA LEU A 48 -0.66 3.02 -3.29
C LEU A 48 -1.01 2.31 -2.00
N LEU A 49 -0.24 2.51 -0.93
CA LEU A 49 -0.43 1.82 0.35
C LEU A 49 -0.63 2.85 1.45
N ASP A 50 -1.70 2.69 2.22
CA ASP A 50 -1.76 3.21 3.58
C ASP A 50 -0.87 2.37 4.51
N LEU A 51 -0.46 2.94 5.63
CA LEU A 51 0.29 2.23 6.66
C LEU A 51 -0.64 1.46 7.61
N ASP A 52 -1.70 2.12 8.06
CA ASP A 52 -2.56 1.69 9.16
C ASP A 52 -3.83 0.98 8.67
N PHE A 53 -4.11 -0.22 9.20
CA PHE A 53 -5.27 -1.05 8.85
C PHE A 53 -6.09 -1.43 10.09
N ARG A 54 -6.49 -0.43 10.89
CA ARG A 54 -7.21 -0.59 12.17
C ARG A 54 -8.65 -1.10 12.02
N ARG A 55 -9.26 -0.91 10.84
CA ARG A 55 -10.63 -1.32 10.48
C ARG A 55 -10.68 -2.69 9.81
N THR A 56 -9.54 -3.24 9.39
CA THR A 56 -9.47 -4.54 8.73
C THR A 56 -9.88 -5.67 9.67
N ASP A 57 -10.63 -6.64 9.16
CA ASP A 57 -10.95 -7.88 9.87
C ASP A 57 -9.63 -8.52 10.37
N PRO A 58 -9.47 -8.76 11.67
CA PRO A 58 -8.27 -9.39 12.22
C PRO A 58 -7.83 -10.67 11.52
N ALA A 59 -8.77 -11.46 11.01
CA ALA A 59 -8.47 -12.70 10.28
C ALA A 59 -7.76 -12.47 8.94
N ARG A 60 -7.66 -11.22 8.48
CA ARG A 60 -7.01 -10.80 7.23
C ARG A 60 -5.71 -10.03 7.47
N LEU A 61 -5.41 -9.65 8.72
CA LEU A 61 -4.13 -9.05 9.08
C LEU A 61 -3.01 -10.07 8.87
N VAL A 62 -1.96 -9.65 8.17
CA VAL A 62 -0.85 -10.53 7.83
C VAL A 62 0.34 -10.19 8.71
N ASP A 63 1.10 -11.20 9.12
CA ASP A 63 2.36 -11.01 9.86
C ASP A 63 3.57 -10.92 8.92
N GLU A 64 4.77 -10.93 9.50
CA GLU A 64 6.04 -10.89 8.81
C GLU A 64 6.26 -12.07 7.85
N SER A 65 5.60 -13.20 8.06
CA SER A 65 5.62 -14.33 7.12
C SER A 65 4.61 -14.16 5.97
N GLY A 66 3.73 -13.16 6.06
CA GLY A 66 2.61 -12.95 5.16
C GLY A 66 1.44 -13.91 5.41
N ALA A 67 1.34 -14.48 6.61
CA ALA A 67 0.25 -15.35 7.02
C ALA A 67 -0.82 -14.55 7.79
N ALA A 68 -2.09 -14.87 7.54
CA ALA A 68 -3.20 -14.30 8.28
C ALA A 68 -3.76 -15.32 9.28
N GLN A 69 -4.14 -14.85 10.47
CA GLN A 69 -4.63 -15.71 11.55
C GLN A 69 -5.84 -15.08 12.23
N ALA A 70 -6.92 -15.87 12.35
CA ALA A 70 -8.18 -15.41 12.92
C ALA A 70 -8.10 -15.10 14.42
N GLN A 71 -7.24 -15.80 15.16
CA GLN A 71 -7.10 -15.67 16.60
C GLN A 71 -5.72 -15.12 16.94
N ARG A 72 -5.67 -13.83 17.26
CA ARG A 72 -4.48 -13.14 17.78
C ARG A 72 -4.82 -12.38 19.05
N ALA A 73 -3.85 -12.20 19.94
CA ALA A 73 -4.04 -11.36 21.12
C ALA A 73 -4.32 -9.90 20.72
N ALA A 74 -5.07 -9.15 21.53
CA ALA A 74 -5.46 -7.78 21.19
C ALA A 74 -4.27 -6.85 20.90
N GLY A 75 -3.20 -6.93 21.72
CA GLY A 75 -1.99 -6.13 21.51
C GLY A 75 -1.23 -6.50 20.24
N GLU A 76 -1.23 -7.77 19.86
CA GLU A 76 -0.63 -8.22 18.60
C GLU A 76 -1.42 -7.71 17.40
N ARG A 77 -2.75 -7.78 17.45
CA ARG A 77 -3.62 -7.21 16.39
C ARG A 77 -3.38 -5.72 16.20
N ALA A 78 -3.31 -4.95 17.29
CA ALA A 78 -3.03 -3.52 17.24
C ALA A 78 -1.69 -3.25 16.56
N ARG A 79 -0.62 -3.93 17.01
CA ARG A 79 0.71 -3.79 16.41
C ARG A 79 0.75 -4.13 14.92
N LEU A 80 0.07 -5.21 14.50
CA LEU A 80 0.02 -5.59 13.09
C LEU A 80 -0.73 -4.55 12.26
N SER A 81 -1.88 -4.07 12.77
CA SER A 81 -2.66 -3.04 12.08
C SER A 81 -1.89 -1.75 11.86
N GLU A 82 -1.01 -1.34 12.79
CA GLU A 82 -0.20 -0.11 12.70
C GLU A 82 0.91 -0.15 11.63
N VAL A 83 1.21 -1.32 11.05
CA VAL A 83 2.26 -1.46 10.03
C VAL A 83 1.82 -2.34 8.87
N GLN A 84 0.52 -2.56 8.73
CA GLN A 84 -0.04 -3.56 7.84
C GLN A 84 0.30 -3.30 6.37
N GLY A 85 0.36 -2.03 5.94
CA GLY A 85 0.79 -1.67 4.58
C GLY A 85 2.19 -2.20 4.24
N ILE A 86 3.12 -2.12 5.20
CA ILE A 86 4.48 -2.65 5.05
C ILE A 86 4.46 -4.18 4.98
N LEU A 87 3.64 -4.84 5.81
CA LEU A 87 3.53 -6.29 5.86
C LEU A 87 2.90 -6.86 4.57
N ILE A 88 1.86 -6.20 4.04
CA ILE A 88 1.27 -6.50 2.74
C ILE A 88 2.34 -6.37 1.65
N LEU A 89 3.10 -5.26 1.61
CA LEU A 89 4.13 -5.06 0.60
C LEU A 89 5.22 -6.14 0.68
N ARG A 90 5.71 -6.48 1.87
CA ARG A 90 6.66 -7.59 2.09
C ARG A 90 6.12 -8.90 1.54
N ALA A 91 4.87 -9.22 1.84
CA ALA A 91 4.21 -10.44 1.39
C ALA A 91 3.98 -10.48 -0.14
N LEU A 92 3.71 -9.34 -0.77
CA LEU A 92 3.64 -9.21 -2.22
C LEU A 92 5.03 -9.42 -2.85
N ARG A 93 6.07 -8.82 -2.28
CA ARG A 93 7.46 -8.97 -2.75
C ARG A 93 7.95 -10.42 -2.62
N SER A 94 7.65 -11.11 -1.53
CA SER A 94 8.02 -12.52 -1.38
C SER A 94 7.31 -13.43 -2.40
N ARG A 95 6.15 -13.01 -2.92
CA ARG A 95 5.38 -13.70 -3.96
C ARG A 95 5.71 -13.25 -5.39
N GLY A 96 6.80 -12.49 -5.57
CA GLY A 96 7.29 -12.09 -6.89
C GLY A 96 6.62 -10.84 -7.49
N VAL A 97 5.69 -10.19 -6.79
CA VAL A 97 5.10 -8.92 -7.26
C VAL A 97 6.14 -7.81 -7.12
N ARG A 98 6.48 -7.15 -8.24
CA ARG A 98 7.52 -6.11 -8.33
C ARG A 98 7.00 -4.73 -8.74
N LEU A 99 5.68 -4.53 -8.67
CA LEU A 99 5.04 -3.24 -8.95
C LEU A 99 5.67 -2.11 -8.11
N PRO A 100 5.97 -0.94 -8.69
CA PRO A 100 6.29 0.27 -7.93
C PRO A 100 5.27 0.53 -6.84
N ALA A 101 5.75 0.87 -5.65
CA ALA A 101 4.91 1.15 -4.49
C ALA A 101 5.15 2.57 -3.98
N LEU A 102 4.07 3.29 -3.70
CA LEU A 102 4.07 4.49 -2.90
C LEU A 102 3.41 4.16 -1.56
N LEU A 103 4.15 4.28 -0.46
CA LEU A 103 3.62 4.12 0.90
C LEU A 103 3.39 5.51 1.50
N CYS A 104 2.13 5.84 1.77
CA CYS A 104 1.74 7.06 2.45
C CYS A 104 1.92 6.86 3.96
N ALA A 105 3.01 7.38 4.51
CA ALA A 105 3.36 7.21 5.92
C ALA A 105 4.26 8.36 6.41
N ASP A 106 3.96 8.85 7.62
CA ASP A 106 4.83 9.78 8.33
C ASP A 106 5.74 8.96 9.27
N LEU A 107 6.98 8.68 8.81
CA LEU A 107 7.98 7.94 9.57
C LEU A 107 9.03 8.88 10.16
N ASP A 108 9.27 8.79 11.46
CA ASP A 108 10.14 9.73 12.19
C ASP A 108 11.64 9.44 12.08
N ASP A 109 12.02 8.30 11.50
CA ASP A 109 13.41 7.83 11.41
C ASP A 109 13.84 7.72 9.94
N ALA A 110 14.70 8.65 9.51
CA ALA A 110 15.19 8.73 8.15
C ALA A 110 16.07 7.53 7.73
N GLU A 111 16.88 6.99 8.64
CA GLU A 111 17.74 5.84 8.34
C GLU A 111 16.89 4.58 8.17
N ARG A 112 15.92 4.39 9.06
CA ARG A 112 14.93 3.31 8.96
C ARG A 112 14.09 3.42 7.69
N THR A 113 13.70 4.63 7.30
CA THR A 113 12.95 4.91 6.08
C THR A 113 13.76 4.54 4.84
N ALA A 114 15.02 4.99 4.75
CA ALA A 114 15.91 4.67 3.65
C ALA A 114 16.17 3.16 3.53
N ARG A 115 16.38 2.49 4.66
CA ARG A 115 16.54 1.03 4.71
C ARG A 115 15.28 0.31 4.23
N LEU A 116 14.10 0.74 4.68
CA LEU A 116 12.83 0.15 4.27
C LEU A 116 12.60 0.30 2.75
N GLN A 117 12.90 1.48 2.20
CA GLN A 117 12.84 1.72 0.76
C GLN A 117 13.80 0.83 -0.04
N SER A 118 15.01 0.63 0.47
CA SER A 118 16.00 -0.27 -0.14
C SER A 118 15.55 -1.73 -0.10
N ASP A 119 15.12 -2.21 1.07
CA ASP A 119 14.72 -3.59 1.30
C ASP A 119 13.47 -4.00 0.49
N LEU A 120 12.56 -3.04 0.23
CA LEU A 120 11.28 -3.29 -0.46
C LEU A 120 11.18 -2.68 -1.86
N ALA A 121 12.32 -2.31 -2.44
CA ALA A 121 12.40 -1.69 -3.76
C ALA A 121 11.61 -2.48 -4.84
N PRO A 122 10.96 -1.81 -5.80
CA PRO A 122 10.80 -0.36 -5.91
C PRO A 122 9.75 0.18 -4.91
N LEU A 123 10.18 0.99 -3.94
CA LEU A 123 9.35 1.63 -2.91
C LEU A 123 9.78 3.08 -2.72
N GLU A 124 8.81 3.97 -2.73
CA GLU A 124 8.93 5.36 -2.32
C GLU A 124 7.98 5.61 -1.14
N ILE A 125 8.50 6.15 -0.05
CA ILE A 125 7.71 6.51 1.13
C ILE A 125 7.42 8.00 1.03
N VAL A 126 6.15 8.37 1.15
CA VAL A 126 5.67 9.74 1.00
C VAL A 126 4.88 10.16 2.22
N PRO A 127 4.87 11.46 2.57
CA PRO A 127 4.09 11.94 3.72
C PRO A 127 2.60 11.59 3.56
N GLY A 128 1.94 11.18 4.64
CA GLY A 128 0.50 10.88 4.61
C GLY A 128 -0.35 12.12 4.27
N SER A 129 0.20 13.30 4.59
CA SER A 129 -0.39 14.60 4.26
C SER A 129 -0.12 15.09 2.82
N GLU A 130 0.59 14.32 2.00
CA GLU A 130 0.98 14.76 0.66
C GLU A 130 -0.25 15.08 -0.23
N GLY A 131 -0.11 16.12 -1.04
CA GLY A 131 -1.15 16.57 -1.94
C GLY A 131 -1.42 15.57 -3.07
N VAL A 132 -2.68 15.35 -3.40
CA VAL A 132 -3.11 14.41 -4.45
C VAL A 132 -2.39 14.59 -5.79
N PHE A 133 -2.14 15.82 -6.21
CA PHE A 133 -1.43 16.10 -7.46
C PHE A 133 0.07 15.84 -7.38
N ALA A 134 0.69 15.97 -6.20
CA ALA A 134 2.09 15.61 -6.00
C ALA A 134 2.26 14.09 -6.04
N ILE A 135 1.34 13.34 -5.40
CA ILE A 135 1.28 11.88 -5.50
C ILE A 135 1.08 11.45 -6.96
N ALA A 136 0.21 12.13 -7.73
CA ALA A 136 0.01 11.83 -9.15
C ALA A 136 1.29 11.95 -10.00
N GLU A 137 2.14 12.94 -9.72
CA GLU A 137 3.42 13.07 -10.43
C GLU A 137 4.44 12.00 -10.02
N ARG A 138 4.40 11.52 -8.77
CA ARG A 138 5.19 10.35 -8.36
C ARG A 138 4.69 9.08 -9.03
N MET A 139 3.37 8.89 -9.14
CA MET A 139 2.77 7.76 -9.85
C MET A 139 3.20 7.72 -11.32
N ARG A 140 3.16 8.85 -12.04
CA ARG A 140 3.66 8.94 -13.42
C ARG A 140 5.11 8.49 -13.55
N ARG A 141 5.97 9.07 -12.73
CA ARG A 141 7.41 8.77 -12.72
C ARG A 141 7.69 7.29 -12.43
N ALA A 142 6.95 6.72 -11.48
CA ALA A 142 7.05 5.32 -11.10
C ALA A 142 6.55 4.37 -12.19
N ALA A 143 5.53 4.77 -12.96
CA ALA A 143 5.01 4.02 -14.11
C ALA A 143 5.89 4.14 -15.36
N GLY A 144 6.93 4.99 -15.35
CA GLY A 144 7.83 5.21 -16.49
C GLY A 144 7.31 6.23 -17.51
N GLU A 145 6.40 7.11 -17.12
CA GLU A 145 5.89 8.26 -17.89
C GLU A 145 6.49 9.60 -17.44
#